data_AF-A0A365GYC3-F1
#
_entry.id   AF-A0A365GYC3-F1
#
_cell.length_a   1.000
_cell.length_b   1.000
_cell.length_c   1.000
_cell.angle_alpha   90.00
_cell.angle_beta   90.00
_cell.angle_gamma   90.00
#
_symmetry.space_group_name_H-M   'P 1'
#
loop_
_entity.id
_entity.type
_entity.pdbx_description
1 polymer ?
#
loop_
_entity_poly.entity_id
_entity_poly.type
_entity_poly.pdbx_seq_one_letter_code
_entity_poly.pdbx_strand_id
1 'polypeptide(L)'
;MSALSPALVPTTLWLCAVAGWVVVAAGLWRWPAGTRRKAALTVHALTPPGLVLFCASLGQGLLYGIATATAGWWALAALTRLRPARLLDPAGGAGGLLAAWLGVTVTMTYATLRLLF
;
A
#
# COMPACT_ATOMS: atom_id res chain seq x y z
N MET A 1 15.63 -14.06 21.45
CA MET A 1 14.76 -13.66 20.31
C MET A 1 13.60 -14.61 20.30
N SER A 2 12.45 -14.21 20.86
CA SER A 2 11.24 -15.04 20.87
C SER A 2 10.75 -15.19 19.44
N ALA A 3 10.79 -16.41 18.91
CA ALA A 3 10.20 -16.73 17.63
C ALA A 3 8.69 -16.43 17.72
N LEU A 4 8.23 -15.44 16.96
CA LEU A 4 6.80 -15.24 16.74
C LEU A 4 6.24 -16.56 16.23
N SER A 5 5.12 -17.01 16.79
CA SER A 5 4.48 -18.24 16.32
C SER A 5 4.19 -18.11 14.81
N PRO A 6 4.28 -19.20 14.03
CA PRO A 6 4.14 -19.15 12.57
C PRO A 6 2.81 -18.56 12.10
N ALA A 7 1.78 -18.54 12.96
CA ALA A 7 0.49 -17.91 12.70
C ALA A 7 0.47 -16.38 12.96
N LEU A 8 1.31 -15.86 13.86
CA LEU A 8 1.33 -14.43 14.21
C LEU A 8 1.82 -13.56 13.05
N VAL A 9 2.75 -14.07 12.25
CA VAL A 9 3.39 -13.29 11.19
C VAL A 9 2.40 -12.94 10.05
N PRO A 10 1.65 -13.90 9.46
CA PRO A 10 0.63 -13.58 8.47
C PRO A 10 -0.49 -12.71 9.01
N THR A 11 -0.95 -12.95 10.25
CA THR A 11 -2.01 -12.16 10.87
C THR A 11 -1.57 -10.72 11.11
N THR A 12 -0.36 -10.51 11.63
CA THR A 12 0.20 -9.16 11.85
C THR A 12 0.32 -8.42 10.53
N LEU A 13 0.84 -9.07 9.49
CA LEU A 13 0.96 -8.47 8.17
C LEU A 13 -0.40 -8.08 7.60
N TRP A 14 -1.41 -8.93 7.74
CA TRP A 14 -2.79 -8.63 7.34
C TRP A 14 -3.36 -7.41 8.08
N LEU A 15 -3.19 -7.33 9.39
CA LEU A 15 -3.65 -6.19 10.19
C LEU A 15 -2.94 -4.90 9.77
N CYS A 16 -1.62 -4.96 9.55
CA CYS A 16 -0.85 -3.83 9.03
C CYS A 16 -1.31 -3.40 7.63
N ALA A 17 -1.67 -4.36 6.76
CA ALA A 17 -2.19 -4.10 5.43
C ALA A 17 -3.52 -3.34 5.53
N VAL A 18 -4.47 -3.87 6.29
CA VAL A 18 -5.80 -3.25 6.50
C VAL A 18 -5.65 -1.85 7.08
N ALA A 19 -4.81 -1.69 8.12
CA ALA A 19 -4.56 -0.39 8.72
C ALA A 19 -3.97 0.61 7.72
N GLY A 20 -2.95 0.21 6.94
CA GLY A 20 -2.37 1.06 5.90
C GLY A 20 -3.40 1.47 4.83
N TRP A 21 -4.23 0.53 4.39
CA TRP A 21 -5.30 0.80 3.43
C TRP A 21 -6.31 1.82 3.96
N VAL A 22 -6.76 1.67 5.21
CA VAL A 22 -7.70 2.61 5.85
C VAL A 22 -7.06 3.99 6.01
N VAL A 23 -5.79 4.06 6.41
CA VAL A 23 -5.07 5.33 6.56
C VAL A 23 -5.01 6.10 5.24
N VAL A 24 -4.68 5.41 4.14
CA VAL A 24 -4.67 6.02 2.80
C VAL A 24 -6.07 6.47 2.38
N ALA A 25 -7.09 5.63 2.61
CA ALA A 25 -8.48 5.98 2.32
C ALA A 25 -8.93 7.23 3.09
N ALA A 26 -8.58 7.34 4.37
CA ALA A 26 -8.86 8.51 5.19
C ALA A 26 -8.13 9.77 4.67
N GLY A 27 -6.88 9.62 4.23
CA GLY A 27 -6.13 10.70 3.58
C GLY A 27 -6.79 11.20 2.28
N LEU A 28 -7.28 10.27 1.46
CA LEU A 28 -8.04 10.59 0.24
C LEU A 28 -9.39 11.25 0.56
N TRP A 29 -10.09 10.79 1.59
CA TRP A 29 -11.38 11.34 2.01
C TRP A 29 -11.30 12.81 2.43
N ARG A 30 -10.17 13.21 3.03
CA ARG A 30 -9.89 14.59 3.47
C ARG A 30 -9.62 15.57 2.30
N TRP A 31 -9.40 15.08 1.09
CA TRP A 31 -9.21 15.92 -0.09
C TRP A 31 -10.54 16.62 -0.47
N PRO A 32 -10.53 17.85 -1.04
CA PRO A 32 -11.76 18.53 -1.45
C PRO A 32 -12.63 17.64 -2.34
N ALA A 33 -13.94 17.72 -2.11
CA ALA A 33 -14.90 16.92 -2.84
C ALA A 33 -14.86 17.23 -4.33
N GLY A 34 -14.89 16.19 -5.16
CA GLY A 34 -14.89 16.32 -6.61
C GLY A 34 -14.71 14.97 -7.30
N THR A 35 -14.80 14.98 -8.62
CA THR A 35 -14.70 13.78 -9.45
C THR A 35 -13.37 13.04 -9.25
N ARG A 36 -12.26 13.79 -9.11
CA ARG A 36 -10.93 13.19 -8.86
C ARG A 36 -10.86 12.45 -7.52
N ARG A 37 -11.47 12.99 -6.46
CA ARG A 37 -11.55 12.32 -5.15
C ARG A 37 -12.35 11.02 -5.25
N LYS A 38 -13.52 11.08 -5.89
CA LYS A 38 -14.37 9.89 -6.10
C LYS A 38 -13.60 8.82 -6.88
N ALA A 39 -12.98 9.17 -8.01
CA ALA A 39 -12.18 8.25 -8.81
C ALA A 39 -11.03 7.63 -8.00
N ALA A 40 -10.28 8.45 -7.25
CA ALA A 40 -9.18 7.96 -6.42
C ALA A 40 -9.64 6.99 -5.32
N LEU A 41 -10.75 7.30 -4.63
CA LEU A 41 -11.34 6.41 -3.63
C LEU A 41 -11.87 5.11 -4.24
N THR A 42 -12.51 5.17 -5.42
CA THR A 42 -12.97 3.98 -6.14
C THR A 42 -11.81 3.09 -6.53
N VAL A 43 -10.76 3.64 -7.13
CA VAL A 43 -9.55 2.87 -7.50
C VAL A 43 -8.91 2.26 -6.26
N HIS A 44 -8.78 3.02 -5.18
CA HIS A 44 -8.22 2.53 -3.91
C HIS A 44 -9.07 1.41 -3.27
N ALA A 45 -10.40 1.50 -3.39
CA ALA A 45 -11.31 0.46 -2.93
C ALA A 45 -11.27 -0.81 -3.78
N LEU A 46 -10.92 -0.68 -5.07
CA LEU A 46 -10.74 -1.82 -5.97
C LEU A 46 -9.34 -2.46 -5.87
N THR A 47 -8.37 -1.81 -5.21
CA THR A 47 -7.02 -2.35 -5.07
C THR A 47 -6.98 -3.72 -4.38
N PRO A 48 -7.69 -3.97 -3.24
CA PRO A 48 -7.66 -5.30 -2.60
C PRO A 48 -8.19 -6.45 -3.48
N PRO A 49 -9.40 -6.38 -4.09
CA PRO A 49 -9.85 -7.46 -4.98
C PRO A 49 -8.98 -7.56 -6.24
N GLY A 50 -8.50 -6.44 -6.78
CA GLY A 50 -7.57 -6.44 -7.92
C GLY A 50 -6.25 -7.15 -7.61
N LEU A 51 -5.71 -6.95 -6.40
CA LEU A 51 -4.50 -7.62 -5.92
C LEU A 51 -4.71 -9.14 -5.81
N VAL A 52 -5.84 -9.57 -5.24
CA VAL A 52 -6.19 -11.00 -5.13
C VAL A 52 -6.26 -11.65 -6.51
N LEU A 53 -6.98 -11.01 -7.46
CA LEU A 53 -7.11 -11.50 -8.83
C LEU A 53 -5.76 -11.54 -9.56
N PHE A 54 -4.93 -10.52 -9.38
CA PHE A 54 -3.59 -10.46 -9.97
C PHE A 54 -2.71 -11.60 -9.47
N CYS A 55 -2.61 -11.81 -8.15
CA CYS A 55 -1.84 -12.92 -7.58
C CYS A 55 -2.37 -14.29 -8.05
N ALA A 56 -3.70 -14.46 -8.06
CA ALA A 56 -4.33 -15.69 -8.55
C ALA A 56 -4.00 -15.99 -10.01
N SER A 57 -4.02 -14.96 -10.88
CA SER A 57 -3.69 -15.10 -12.31
C SER A 57 -2.24 -15.50 -12.57
N LEU A 58 -1.33 -15.16 -11.65
CA LEU A 58 0.09 -15.51 -11.74
C LEU A 58 0.42 -16.85 -11.06
N GLY A 59 -0.56 -17.52 -10.45
CA GLY A 59 -0.32 -18.74 -9.65
C GLY A 59 0.51 -18.48 -8.39
N GLN A 60 0.55 -17.23 -7.91
CA GLN A 60 1.33 -16.84 -6.74
C GLN A 60 0.48 -16.79 -5.46
N GLY A 61 1.09 -17.13 -4.34
CA GLY A 61 0.46 -16.99 -3.02
C GLY A 61 0.20 -15.52 -2.67
N LEU A 62 -0.91 -15.25 -1.98
CA LEU A 62 -1.34 -13.90 -1.63
C LEU A 62 -0.37 -13.16 -0.68
N LEU A 63 0.53 -13.89 0.00
CA LEU A 63 1.50 -13.34 0.93
C LEU A 63 2.40 -12.27 0.28
N TYR A 64 2.91 -12.52 -0.92
CA TYR A 64 3.73 -11.56 -1.66
C TYR A 64 2.95 -10.28 -2.00
N GLY A 65 1.69 -10.45 -2.42
CA GLY A 65 0.79 -9.34 -2.71
C GLY A 65 0.51 -8.49 -1.47
N ILE A 66 0.18 -9.13 -0.34
CA ILE A 66 -0.10 -8.43 0.92
C ILE A 66 1.14 -7.71 1.44
N ALA A 67 2.32 -8.33 1.39
CA ALA A 67 3.58 -7.69 1.79
C ALA A 67 3.82 -6.42 0.96
N THR A 68 3.65 -6.51 -0.36
CA THR A 68 3.80 -5.39 -1.28
C THR A 68 2.78 -4.29 -1.02
N ALA A 69 1.50 -4.65 -0.84
CA ALA A 69 0.43 -3.69 -0.57
C ALA A 69 0.62 -2.97 0.77
N THR A 70 1.05 -3.72 1.80
CA THR A 70 1.37 -3.16 3.12
C THR A 70 2.48 -2.13 3.02
N ALA A 71 3.61 -2.49 2.41
CA ALA A 71 4.72 -1.58 2.18
C ALA A 71 4.26 -0.35 1.37
N GLY A 72 3.49 -0.57 0.31
CA GLY A 72 2.97 0.46 -0.57
C GLY A 72 2.10 1.49 0.15
N TRP A 73 1.13 1.06 0.96
CA TRP A 73 0.24 1.97 1.65
C TRP A 73 0.93 2.76 2.76
N TRP A 74 1.82 2.13 3.53
CA TRP A 74 2.57 2.83 4.56
C TRP A 74 3.60 3.80 3.98
N ALA A 75 4.32 3.41 2.92
CA ALA A 75 5.21 4.31 2.19
C ALA A 75 4.45 5.50 1.61
N LEU A 76 3.28 5.26 1.02
CA LEU A 76 2.42 6.31 0.47
C LEU A 76 2.00 7.29 1.57
N ALA A 77 1.49 6.78 2.69
CA ALA A 77 1.07 7.57 3.83
C ALA A 77 2.22 8.43 4.39
N ALA A 78 3.42 7.85 4.55
CA ALA A 78 4.59 8.55 5.07
C ALA A 78 5.09 9.64 4.12
N LEU A 79 5.36 9.29 2.85
CA LEU A 79 5.94 10.22 1.87
C LEU A 79 4.98 11.36 1.52
N THR A 80 3.68 11.08 1.48
CA THR A 80 2.66 12.10 1.19
C THR A 80 2.20 12.86 2.44
N ARG A 81 2.69 12.49 3.63
CA ARG A 81 2.25 13.03 4.93
C ARG A 81 0.72 12.96 5.10
N LEU A 82 0.16 11.78 4.82
CA LEU A 82 -1.28 11.51 4.84
C LEU A 82 -2.09 12.36 3.84
N ARG A 83 -1.44 12.92 2.82
CA ARG A 83 -2.07 13.67 1.71
C ARG A 83 -1.80 12.97 0.38
N PRO A 84 -2.35 11.76 0.15
CA PRO A 84 -2.06 10.95 -1.04
C PRO A 84 -2.32 11.67 -2.37
N ALA A 85 -3.19 12.68 -2.39
CA ALA A 85 -3.42 13.55 -3.54
C ALA A 85 -2.16 14.25 -4.08
N ARG A 86 -1.08 14.38 -3.29
CA ARG A 86 0.20 14.97 -3.74
C ARG A 86 0.88 14.16 -4.85
N LEU A 87 0.58 12.87 -4.98
CA LEU A 87 1.04 12.07 -6.13
C LEU A 87 0.39 12.46 -7.45
N LEU A 88 -0.76 13.13 -7.39
CA LEU A 88 -1.54 13.53 -8.56
C LEU A 88 -1.38 15.01 -8.89
N ASP A 89 -0.54 15.74 -8.14
CA ASP A 89 -0.32 17.17 -8.30
C ASP A 89 0.81 17.43 -9.32
N PRO A 90 0.48 17.84 -10.57
CA PRO A 90 1.48 18.03 -11.62
C PRO A 90 2.43 19.18 -11.30
N ALA A 91 1.99 20.16 -10.50
CA ALA A 91 2.78 21.34 -10.16
C ALA A 91 3.77 21.10 -9.00
N GLY A 92 3.59 20.02 -8.23
CA GLY A 92 4.30 19.77 -6.98
C GLY A 92 5.39 18.70 -7.01
N GLY A 93 5.86 18.28 -8.20
CA GLY A 93 6.88 17.24 -8.32
C GLY A 93 6.35 15.80 -8.17
N ALA A 94 5.11 15.54 -8.61
CA ALA A 94 4.46 14.23 -8.57
C ALA A 94 5.34 13.07 -9.05
N GLY A 95 6.14 13.27 -10.11
CA GLY A 95 7.04 12.24 -10.64
C GLY A 95 8.13 11.80 -9.65
N GLY A 96 8.76 12.75 -8.96
CA GLY A 96 9.79 12.44 -7.96
C GLY A 96 9.20 11.73 -6.74
N LEU A 97 8.01 12.16 -6.30
CA LEU A 97 7.30 11.53 -5.20
C LEU A 97 6.83 10.11 -5.56
N LEU A 98 6.39 9.90 -6.81
CA LEU A 98 6.00 8.59 -7.33
C LEU A 98 7.20 7.64 -7.37
N ALA A 99 8.34 8.11 -7.90
CA ALA A 99 9.57 7.33 -7.93
C ALA A 99 10.05 6.97 -6.51
N ALA A 100 10.01 7.93 -5.57
CA ALA A 100 10.34 7.69 -4.17
C ALA A 100 9.40 6.65 -3.54
N TRP A 101 8.09 6.76 -3.80
CA TRP A 101 7.11 5.80 -3.31
C TRP A 101 7.35 4.38 -3.85
N LEU A 102 7.60 4.25 -5.14
CA LEU A 102 7.95 2.96 -5.76
C LEU A 102 9.23 2.38 -5.17
N GLY A 103 10.28 3.20 -5.05
CA GLY A 103 11.56 2.78 -4.47
C GLY A 103 11.41 2.27 -3.04
N VAL A 104 10.76 3.03 -2.15
CA VAL A 104 10.52 2.63 -0.76
C VAL A 104 9.66 1.37 -0.69
N THR A 105 8.62 1.27 -1.52
CA THR A 105 7.75 0.09 -1.58
C THR A 105 8.55 -1.16 -1.93
N VAL A 106 9.37 -1.10 -2.98
CA VAL A 106 10.23 -2.22 -3.40
C VAL A 106 11.21 -2.59 -2.30
N THR A 107 11.90 -1.62 -1.70
CA THR A 107 12.88 -1.86 -0.63
C THR A 107 12.23 -2.51 0.60
N MET A 108 11.11 -1.97 1.09
CA MET A 108 10.42 -2.51 2.25
C MET A 108 9.82 -3.89 1.98
N THR A 109 9.28 -4.10 0.77
CA THR A 109 8.75 -5.42 0.35
C THR A 109 9.86 -6.45 0.35
N TYR A 110 10.97 -6.15 -0.32
CA TYR A 110 12.12 -7.04 -0.39
C TYR A 110 12.68 -7.37 1.01
N ALA A 111 12.85 -6.34 1.86
CA ALA A 111 13.29 -6.54 3.24
C ALA A 111 12.32 -7.42 4.04
N THR A 112 11.01 -7.20 3.90
CA THR A 112 9.98 -8.02 4.57
C THR A 112 10.08 -9.47 4.11
N LEU A 113 10.12 -9.72 2.80
CA LEU A 113 10.21 -11.08 2.26
C LEU A 113 11.49 -11.78 2.69
N ARG A 114 12.62 -11.08 2.73
CA ARG A 114 13.91 -11.60 3.25
C ARG A 114 13.91 -11.94 4.73
N LEU A 115 12.98 -11.39 5.51
CA LEU A 115 12.83 -11.75 6.93
C LEU A 115 11.87 -12.93 7.11
N LEU A 116 11.02 -13.21 6.13
CA LEU A 116 10.05 -14.31 6.15
C LEU A 116 10.62 -15.63 5.64
N PHE A 117 11.64 -15.57 4.77
CA PHE A 117 12.28 -16.70 4.07
C PHE A 117 13.80 -16.61 4.18
#